data_AF-A0A7V8DEF6-F1
#
_entry.id   AF-A0A7V8DEF6-F1
#
_cell.length_a   1.000
_cell.length_b   1.000
_cell.length_c   1.000
_cell.angle_alpha   90.00
_cell.angle_beta   90.00
_cell.angle_gamma   90.00
#
_symmetry.space_group_name_H-M   'P 1'
#
loop_
_entity.id
_entity.type
_entity.pdbx_description
1 polymer ?
#
loop_
_entity_poly.entity_id
_entity_poly.type
_entity_poly.pdbx_seq_one_letter_code
_entity_poly.pdbx_strand_id
1 'polypeptide(L)'
;MQKAKLVKREKGLAFYKIAGHAALTDKLIESLDWPANIKRLVFDFKPVAPSSGFLSPKISNKYSARIMYLASKGDIKLPAGARNVGGLRLVPAKDLRIFRKGMERAFMEYVRPIKSYVTPEFMKRSDEFMEKQLKRCRNLWLEKDGRNVGLVSILAYREGGRPGTLVAQIWIDPKLPPALRRDAKAVISGWLRKNVKSRMITGEHAKSVKSQKFFSSMGFKAGRCSVERR
;
A
#
# COMPACT_ATOMS: atom_id res chain seq x y z
N MET A 1 -27.62 5.48 13.95
CA MET A 1 -26.34 5.03 13.34
C MET A 1 -26.60 4.59 11.91
N GLN A 2 -26.01 5.24 10.91
CA GLN A 2 -26.11 4.75 9.52
C GLN A 2 -25.35 3.41 9.44
N LYS A 3 -26.11 2.32 9.24
CA LYS A 3 -25.59 0.94 9.22
C LYS A 3 -24.67 0.74 8.01
N ALA A 4 -23.60 -0.04 8.18
CA ALA A 4 -22.83 -0.53 7.04
C ALA A 4 -23.74 -1.36 6.13
N LYS A 5 -23.75 -1.06 4.83
CA LYS A 5 -24.55 -1.79 3.84
C LYS A 5 -23.72 -2.90 3.22
N LEU A 6 -24.09 -4.16 3.44
CA LEU A 6 -23.50 -5.29 2.72
C LEU A 6 -23.74 -5.11 1.22
N VAL A 7 -22.68 -5.19 0.44
CA VAL A 7 -22.71 -5.07 -1.03
C VAL A 7 -22.63 -6.44 -1.67
N LYS A 8 -21.68 -7.27 -1.23
CA LYS A 8 -21.48 -8.62 -1.74
C LYS A 8 -20.59 -9.47 -0.84
N ARG A 9 -20.66 -10.78 -1.02
CA ARG A 9 -19.71 -11.77 -0.50
C ARG A 9 -19.01 -12.45 -1.67
N GLU A 10 -17.69 -12.59 -1.62
CA GLU A 10 -16.91 -13.21 -2.70
C GLU A 10 -15.60 -13.79 -2.14
N LYS A 11 -15.34 -15.08 -2.40
CA LYS A 11 -14.05 -15.74 -2.12
C LYS A 11 -13.50 -15.45 -0.70
N GLY A 12 -14.34 -15.63 0.32
CA GLY A 12 -13.96 -15.38 1.72
C GLY A 12 -13.86 -13.90 2.11
N LEU A 13 -14.38 -12.98 1.30
CA LEU A 13 -14.46 -11.55 1.58
C LEU A 13 -15.93 -11.13 1.71
N ALA A 14 -16.25 -10.25 2.65
CA ALA A 14 -17.55 -9.57 2.72
C ALA A 14 -17.33 -8.05 2.55
N PHE A 15 -17.95 -7.47 1.52
CA PHE A 15 -17.79 -6.06 1.15
C PHE A 15 -18.95 -5.24 1.69
N TYR A 16 -18.65 -4.16 2.38
CA TYR A 16 -19.59 -3.23 2.96
C TYR A 16 -19.32 -1.81 2.47
N LYS A 17 -20.37 -1.02 2.24
CA LYS A 17 -20.29 0.43 2.10
C LYS A 17 -20.59 1.10 3.44
N ILE A 18 -19.79 2.09 3.82
CA ILE A 18 -19.99 2.90 5.03
C ILE A 18 -19.96 4.39 4.68
N ALA A 19 -20.57 5.22 5.53
CA ALA A 19 -20.71 6.66 5.29
C ALA A 19 -19.34 7.38 5.21
N GLY A 20 -18.35 6.91 5.98
CA GLY A 20 -17.01 7.47 6.00
C GLY A 20 -16.08 6.69 6.90
N HIS A 21 -14.79 7.00 6.84
CA HIS A 21 -13.78 6.28 7.63
C HIS A 21 -13.97 6.39 9.14
N ALA A 22 -14.64 7.43 9.63
CA ALA A 22 -14.93 7.61 11.06
C ALA A 22 -15.84 6.50 11.62
N ALA A 23 -16.61 5.82 10.76
CA ALA A 23 -17.44 4.68 11.16
C ALA A 23 -16.62 3.39 11.39
N LEU A 24 -15.33 3.35 11.04
CA LEU A 24 -14.47 2.19 11.26
C LEU A 24 -14.10 2.09 12.75
N THR A 25 -14.90 1.33 13.48
CA THR A 25 -14.73 1.05 14.90
C THR A 25 -14.89 -0.44 15.19
N ASP A 26 -14.36 -0.91 16.32
CA ASP A 26 -14.64 -2.27 16.82
C ASP A 26 -16.15 -2.52 16.93
N LYS A 27 -16.90 -1.58 17.52
CA LYS A 27 -18.37 -1.67 17.64
C LYS A 27 -19.07 -1.93 16.29
N LEU A 28 -18.61 -1.30 15.20
CA LEU A 28 -19.16 -1.59 13.89
C LEU A 28 -18.83 -3.03 13.49
N ILE A 29 -17.57 -3.44 13.58
CA ILE A 29 -17.11 -4.78 13.20
C ILE A 29 -17.86 -5.88 13.97
N GLU A 30 -17.99 -5.71 15.28
CA GLU A 30 -18.66 -6.64 16.20
C GLU A 30 -20.18 -6.72 15.95
N SER A 31 -20.78 -5.67 15.37
CA SER A 31 -22.21 -5.66 15.01
C SER A 31 -22.55 -6.41 13.70
N LEU A 32 -21.54 -6.82 12.92
CA LEU A 32 -21.74 -7.47 11.63
C LEU A 32 -21.72 -8.99 11.76
N ASP A 33 -22.58 -9.65 10.99
CA ASP A 33 -22.47 -11.09 10.75
C ASP A 33 -21.15 -11.38 10.00
N TRP A 34 -20.17 -11.87 10.75
CA TRP A 34 -18.86 -12.26 10.26
C TRP A 34 -18.67 -13.78 10.39
N PRO A 35 -19.27 -14.58 9.49
CA PRO A 35 -19.20 -16.03 9.59
C PRO A 35 -17.75 -16.54 9.39
N ALA A 36 -17.45 -17.72 9.91
CA ALA A 36 -16.08 -18.27 9.97
C ALA A 36 -15.43 -18.49 8.59
N ASN A 37 -16.24 -18.67 7.54
CA ASN A 37 -15.79 -18.80 6.16
C ASN A 37 -15.35 -17.46 5.53
N ILE A 38 -15.76 -16.32 6.11
CA ILE A 38 -15.31 -15.00 5.69
C ILE A 38 -14.00 -14.67 6.42
N LYS A 39 -12.91 -14.61 5.67
CA LYS A 39 -11.58 -14.30 6.20
C LYS A 39 -11.38 -12.80 6.42
N ARG A 40 -12.06 -11.96 5.63
CA ARG A 40 -11.95 -10.50 5.69
C ARG A 40 -13.27 -9.77 5.54
N LEU A 41 -13.44 -8.74 6.35
CA LEU A 41 -14.41 -7.68 6.08
C LEU A 41 -13.72 -6.57 5.28
N VAL A 42 -14.36 -6.06 4.25
CA VAL A 42 -13.85 -4.97 3.40
C VAL A 42 -14.84 -3.82 3.44
N PHE A 43 -14.38 -2.66 3.88
CA PHE A 43 -15.18 -1.46 4.04
C PHE A 43 -14.79 -0.42 3.01
N ASP A 44 -15.73 -0.06 2.15
CA ASP A 44 -15.62 0.99 1.15
C ASP A 44 -16.20 2.31 1.66
N PHE A 45 -15.47 3.41 1.45
CA PHE A 45 -15.91 4.76 1.78
C PHE A 45 -15.38 5.76 0.73
N LYS A 46 -15.92 6.99 0.75
CA LYS A 46 -15.45 8.06 -0.13
C LYS A 46 -13.95 8.32 0.13
N PRO A 47 -13.09 8.33 -0.90
CA PRO A 47 -11.66 8.56 -0.72
C PRO A 47 -11.38 9.87 0.03
N VAL A 48 -10.49 9.81 1.02
CA VAL A 48 -10.10 10.94 1.87
C VAL A 48 -8.59 11.13 1.86
N ALA A 49 -8.15 12.38 1.93
CA ALA A 49 -6.77 12.76 2.21
C ALA A 49 -6.69 13.24 3.68
N PRO A 50 -6.29 12.41 4.64
CA PRO A 50 -6.20 12.83 6.04
C PRO A 50 -5.20 13.98 6.19
N SER A 51 -5.55 15.01 6.95
CA SER A 51 -4.66 16.17 7.19
C SER A 51 -3.34 15.77 7.83
N SER A 52 -3.36 14.76 8.71
CA SER A 52 -2.18 14.16 9.34
C SER A 52 -1.32 13.30 8.40
N GLY A 53 -1.81 13.03 7.19
CA GLY A 53 -1.18 12.14 6.20
C GLY A 53 -1.38 10.65 6.47
N PHE A 54 -2.14 10.25 7.48
CA PHE A 54 -2.45 8.85 7.76
C PHE A 54 -3.85 8.71 8.36
N LEU A 55 -4.43 7.52 8.25
CA LEU A 55 -5.75 7.21 8.81
C LEU A 55 -5.56 6.27 10.00
N SER A 56 -6.08 6.69 11.15
CA SER A 56 -6.04 5.92 12.40
C SER A 56 -7.46 5.50 12.78
N PRO A 57 -7.94 4.36 12.27
CA PRO A 57 -9.29 3.91 12.59
C PRO A 57 -9.36 3.52 14.07
N LYS A 58 -10.54 3.63 14.69
CA LYS A 58 -10.77 3.25 16.11
C LYS A 58 -10.96 1.73 16.23
N ILE A 59 -10.02 0.98 15.68
CA ILE A 59 -10.00 -0.48 15.65
C ILE A 59 -8.90 -0.95 16.61
N SER A 60 -9.26 -1.82 17.55
CA SER A 60 -8.31 -2.38 18.52
C SER A 60 -7.38 -3.41 17.87
N ASN A 61 -6.43 -3.89 18.67
CA ASN A 61 -5.48 -4.91 18.24
C ASN A 61 -6.10 -6.32 18.15
N LYS A 62 -7.40 -6.50 18.43
CA LYS A 62 -8.14 -7.75 18.11
C LYS A 62 -8.16 -8.05 16.62
N TYR A 63 -7.98 -7.00 15.80
CA TYR A 63 -8.04 -7.09 14.36
C TYR A 63 -6.76 -6.54 13.70
N SER A 64 -6.45 -7.06 12.53
CA SER A 64 -5.45 -6.47 11.63
C SER A 64 -6.18 -5.73 10.52
N ALA A 65 -6.03 -4.41 10.49
CA ALA A 65 -6.65 -3.54 9.49
C ALA A 65 -5.59 -3.08 8.49
N ARG A 66 -5.94 -3.18 7.20
CA ARG A 66 -5.16 -2.65 6.09
C ARG A 66 -5.99 -1.63 5.33
N ILE A 67 -5.44 -0.45 5.18
CA ILE A 67 -6.04 0.69 4.49
C ILE A 67 -5.52 0.69 3.07
N MET A 68 -6.46 0.66 2.12
CA MET A 68 -6.14 0.79 0.70
C MET A 68 -6.16 2.25 0.29
N TYR A 69 -5.04 2.67 -0.28
CA TYR A 69 -4.76 4.00 -0.78
C TYR A 69 -4.84 3.98 -2.30
N LEU A 70 -5.49 5.00 -2.87
CA LEU A 70 -5.84 5.10 -4.28
C LEU A 70 -5.35 6.42 -4.87
N ALA A 71 -4.83 6.41 -6.09
CA ALA A 71 -4.47 7.63 -6.82
C ALA A 71 -4.75 7.48 -8.32
N SER A 72 -5.39 8.48 -8.93
CA SER A 72 -5.40 8.64 -10.37
C SER A 72 -4.11 9.35 -10.84
N LYS A 73 -3.88 9.43 -12.16
CA LYS A 73 -2.71 10.13 -12.74
C LYS A 73 -2.63 11.60 -12.30
N GLY A 74 -3.77 12.27 -12.13
CA GLY A 74 -3.85 13.66 -11.69
C GLY A 74 -3.60 13.83 -10.18
N ASP A 75 -3.87 12.78 -9.38
CA ASP A 75 -3.65 12.82 -7.94
C ASP A 75 -2.17 12.66 -7.56
N ILE A 76 -1.36 11.96 -8.38
CA ILE A 76 0.04 11.69 -8.04
C ILE A 76 0.87 12.98 -8.10
N LYS A 77 1.27 13.47 -6.92
CA LYS A 77 2.02 14.71 -6.74
C LYS A 77 3.52 14.48 -6.89
N LEU A 78 4.18 15.41 -7.57
CA LEU A 78 5.63 15.53 -7.53
C LEU A 78 6.00 16.46 -6.37
N PRO A 79 7.02 16.13 -5.55
CA PRO A 79 7.54 17.06 -4.56
C PRO A 79 7.95 18.39 -5.20
N ALA A 80 7.58 19.52 -4.56
CA ALA A 80 8.00 20.85 -5.03
C ALA A 80 9.53 20.96 -5.04
N GLY A 81 10.08 21.59 -6.08
CA GLY A 81 11.53 21.74 -6.24
C GLY A 81 12.29 20.47 -6.63
N ALA A 82 11.60 19.39 -7.02
CA ALA A 82 12.25 18.19 -7.53
C ALA A 82 13.00 18.50 -8.84
N ARG A 83 14.33 18.50 -8.79
CA ARG A 83 15.19 18.76 -9.96
C ARG A 83 15.97 17.53 -10.43
N ASN A 84 15.82 16.38 -9.77
CA ASN A 84 16.67 15.19 -9.96
C ASN A 84 18.17 15.55 -10.00
N VAL A 85 18.62 16.33 -9.01
CA VAL A 85 20.02 16.79 -8.93
C VAL A 85 20.95 15.71 -8.39
N GLY A 86 20.41 14.67 -7.76
CA GLY A 86 21.17 13.60 -7.12
C GLY A 86 21.76 12.52 -8.04
N GLY A 87 21.55 12.59 -9.36
CA GLY A 87 21.98 11.54 -10.30
C GLY A 87 21.18 10.24 -10.14
N LEU A 88 19.99 10.31 -9.57
CA LEU A 88 19.15 9.15 -9.30
C LEU A 88 18.44 8.70 -10.59
N ARG A 89 18.41 7.39 -10.83
CA ARG A 89 17.74 6.81 -11.98
C ARG A 89 17.03 5.52 -11.62
N LEU A 90 15.93 5.23 -12.33
CA LEU A 90 15.27 3.94 -12.24
C LEU A 90 15.77 3.03 -13.35
N VAL A 91 16.22 1.83 -13.00
CA VAL A 91 16.68 0.83 -13.95
C VAL A 91 15.91 -0.48 -13.79
N PRO A 92 15.67 -1.24 -14.88
CA PRO A 92 15.07 -2.56 -14.78
C PRO A 92 15.86 -3.52 -13.89
N ALA A 93 15.16 -4.25 -13.04
CA ALA A 93 15.75 -5.34 -12.27
C ALA A 93 15.98 -6.56 -13.16
N LYS A 94 17.20 -6.68 -13.71
CA LYS A 94 17.57 -7.78 -14.63
C LYS A 94 17.66 -9.14 -13.93
N ASP A 95 18.25 -9.20 -12.73
CA ASP A 95 18.26 -10.42 -11.90
C ASP A 95 17.16 -10.35 -10.83
N LEU A 96 16.09 -11.13 -11.04
CA LEU A 96 14.96 -11.20 -10.12
C LEU A 96 15.30 -11.86 -8.78
N ARG A 97 16.34 -12.69 -8.70
CA ARG A 97 16.78 -13.30 -7.42
C ARG A 97 17.39 -12.24 -6.52
N ILE A 98 18.22 -11.36 -7.08
CA ILE A 98 18.79 -10.21 -6.36
C ILE A 98 17.68 -9.24 -5.97
N PHE A 99 16.73 -8.98 -6.88
CA PHE A 99 15.57 -8.14 -6.59
C PHE A 99 14.71 -8.69 -5.46
N ARG A 100 14.43 -9.99 -5.47
CA ARG A 100 13.67 -10.67 -4.41
C ARG A 100 14.32 -10.46 -3.04
N LYS A 101 15.64 -10.66 -2.91
CA LYS A 101 16.37 -10.39 -1.65
C LYS A 101 16.20 -8.95 -1.16
N GLY A 102 16.27 -7.97 -2.08
CA GLY A 102 16.02 -6.57 -1.73
C GLY A 102 14.57 -6.31 -1.30
N MET A 103 13.61 -6.94 -1.98
CA MET A 103 12.19 -6.81 -1.66
C MET A 103 11.84 -7.46 -0.32
N GLU A 104 12.42 -8.61 0.01
CA GLU A 104 12.31 -9.27 1.31
C GLU A 104 12.89 -8.40 2.43
N ARG A 105 14.07 -7.80 2.22
CA ARG A 105 14.65 -6.84 3.17
C ARG A 105 13.72 -5.64 3.38
N ALA A 106 13.24 -5.03 2.30
CA ALA A 106 12.32 -3.90 2.37
C ALA A 106 11.02 -4.25 3.11
N PHE A 107 10.48 -5.44 2.84
CA PHE A 107 9.29 -5.97 3.50
C PHE A 107 9.53 -6.15 5.01
N MET A 108 10.68 -6.71 5.41
CA MET A 108 11.02 -6.87 6.82
C MET A 108 11.22 -5.53 7.54
N GLU A 109 11.80 -4.53 6.88
CA GLU A 109 11.89 -3.16 7.41
C GLU A 109 10.50 -2.52 7.61
N TYR A 110 9.53 -2.85 6.75
CA TYR A 110 8.14 -2.45 6.89
C TYR A 110 7.41 -3.20 8.01
N VAL A 111 7.59 -4.52 8.12
CA VAL A 111 6.86 -5.38 9.09
C VAL A 111 7.41 -5.24 10.50
N ARG A 112 8.73 -5.15 10.69
CA ARG A 112 9.37 -5.17 12.02
C ARG A 112 8.74 -4.19 13.03
N PRO A 113 8.48 -2.92 12.70
CA PRO A 113 7.87 -1.96 13.64
C PRO A 113 6.41 -2.27 13.99
N ILE A 114 5.74 -3.12 13.21
CA ILE A 114 4.33 -3.46 13.35
C ILE A 114 4.11 -4.97 13.50
N LYS A 115 5.16 -5.74 13.85
CA LYS A 115 5.11 -7.21 13.86
C LYS A 115 3.96 -7.75 14.70
N SER A 116 3.71 -7.14 15.86
CA SER A 116 2.60 -7.47 16.76
C SER A 116 1.22 -7.11 16.22
N TYR A 117 1.09 -6.55 15.01
CA TYR A 117 -0.17 -6.20 14.35
C TYR A 117 -0.41 -6.98 13.05
N VAL A 118 0.63 -7.61 12.51
CA VAL A 118 0.59 -8.35 11.25
C VAL A 118 0.17 -9.80 11.53
N THR A 119 -0.77 -10.32 10.73
CA THR A 119 -1.26 -11.71 10.86
C THR A 119 -0.28 -12.70 10.22
N PRO A 120 -0.18 -13.95 10.74
CA PRO A 120 0.57 -15.02 10.08
C PRO A 120 0.10 -15.25 8.64
N GLU A 121 -1.22 -15.17 8.41
CA GLU A 121 -1.84 -15.27 7.09
C GLU A 121 -1.38 -14.15 6.13
N PHE A 122 -1.16 -12.92 6.62
CA PHE A 122 -0.55 -11.88 5.80
C PHE A 122 0.90 -12.18 5.43
N MET A 123 1.70 -12.71 6.36
CA MET A 123 3.08 -13.11 6.08
C MET A 123 3.10 -14.19 4.98
N LYS A 124 2.30 -15.26 5.14
CA LYS A 124 2.17 -16.32 4.14
C LYS A 124 1.81 -15.79 2.74
N ARG A 125 0.81 -14.91 2.64
CA ARG A 125 0.43 -14.32 1.34
C ARG A 125 1.51 -13.41 0.76
N SER A 126 2.32 -12.78 1.60
CA SER A 126 3.45 -11.96 1.16
C SER A 126 4.55 -12.84 0.59
N ASP A 127 4.85 -13.97 1.22
CA ASP A 127 5.81 -14.96 0.71
C ASP A 127 5.32 -15.56 -0.62
N GLU A 128 4.06 -15.98 -0.69
CA GLU A 128 3.44 -16.47 -1.93
C GLU A 128 3.49 -15.42 -3.06
N PHE A 129 3.33 -14.14 -2.72
CA PHE A 129 3.47 -13.05 -3.69
C PHE A 129 4.90 -12.97 -4.23
N MET A 130 5.91 -13.00 -3.35
CA MET A 130 7.34 -12.97 -3.75
C MET A 130 7.69 -14.14 -4.66
N GLU A 131 7.14 -15.32 -4.38
CA GLU A 131 7.40 -16.53 -5.17
C GLU A 131 6.69 -16.53 -6.53
N LYS A 132 5.39 -16.21 -6.54
CA LYS A 132 4.52 -16.49 -7.69
C LYS A 132 4.27 -15.26 -8.56
N GLN A 133 4.19 -14.08 -7.95
CA GLN A 133 3.73 -12.86 -8.61
C GLN A 133 4.87 -11.90 -8.95
N LEU A 134 6.02 -11.99 -8.29
CA LEU A 134 7.14 -11.07 -8.51
C LEU A 134 7.60 -11.03 -9.98
N LYS A 135 7.64 -12.18 -10.66
CA LYS A 135 7.98 -12.30 -12.08
C LYS A 135 7.01 -11.61 -13.04
N ARG A 136 5.78 -11.34 -12.58
CA ARG A 136 4.73 -10.64 -13.34
C ARG A 136 4.74 -9.14 -13.09
N CYS A 137 5.57 -8.69 -12.17
CA CYS A 137 5.69 -7.28 -11.82
C CYS A 137 6.67 -6.58 -12.75
N ARG A 138 6.47 -5.29 -12.95
CA ARG A 138 7.52 -4.40 -13.45
C ARG A 138 8.37 -3.95 -12.27
N ASN A 139 9.54 -4.54 -12.15
CA ASN A 139 10.48 -4.37 -11.04
C ASN A 139 11.61 -3.43 -11.45
N LEU A 140 11.81 -2.35 -10.70
CA LEU A 140 12.88 -1.39 -10.95
C LEU A 140 13.71 -1.16 -9.69
N TRP A 141 15.02 -1.08 -9.85
CA TRP A 141 15.92 -0.51 -8.87
C TRP A 141 15.96 1.01 -9.02
N LEU A 142 16.07 1.70 -7.91
CA LEU A 142 16.53 3.07 -7.86
C LEU A 142 18.04 3.05 -7.62
N GLU A 143 18.81 3.55 -8.57
CA GLU A 143 20.27 3.57 -8.52
C GLU A 143 20.82 4.98 -8.31
N LYS A 144 21.93 5.04 -7.57
CA LYS A 144 22.83 6.18 -7.50
C LYS A 144 24.26 5.68 -7.69
N ASP A 145 24.98 6.23 -8.66
CA ASP A 145 26.40 5.93 -8.90
C ASP A 145 26.68 4.41 -8.99
N GLY A 146 25.81 3.69 -9.70
CA GLY A 146 25.88 2.22 -9.87
C GLY A 146 25.44 1.38 -8.66
N ARG A 147 25.01 2.00 -7.56
CA ARG A 147 24.55 1.31 -6.34
C ARG A 147 23.02 1.37 -6.21
N ASN A 148 22.41 0.25 -5.83
CA ASN A 148 20.98 0.16 -5.54
C ASN A 148 20.67 0.84 -4.19
N VAL A 149 19.88 1.90 -4.23
CA VAL A 149 19.50 2.73 -3.06
C VAL A 149 17.98 2.80 -2.85
N GLY A 150 17.22 2.01 -3.60
CA GLY A 150 15.78 1.92 -3.50
C GLY A 150 15.21 0.92 -4.49
N LEU A 151 13.93 0.61 -4.38
CA LEU A 151 13.20 -0.22 -5.33
C LEU A 151 11.75 0.23 -5.48
N VAL A 152 11.17 -0.10 -6.63
CA VAL A 152 9.74 0.01 -6.88
C VAL A 152 9.26 -1.18 -7.70
N SER A 153 8.13 -1.75 -7.29
CA SER A 153 7.48 -2.86 -7.99
C SER A 153 6.00 -2.56 -8.19
N ILE A 154 5.52 -2.73 -9.42
CA ILE A 154 4.10 -2.60 -9.75
C ILE A 154 3.61 -3.83 -10.52
N LEU A 155 2.33 -4.17 -10.39
CA LEU A 155 1.67 -5.14 -11.26
C LEU A 155 0.30 -4.67 -11.73
N ALA A 156 -0.14 -5.21 -12.87
CA ALA A 156 -1.53 -5.08 -13.29
C ALA A 156 -2.43 -5.76 -12.25
N TYR A 157 -3.48 -5.05 -11.82
CA TYR A 157 -4.36 -5.51 -10.76
C TYR A 157 -5.82 -5.21 -11.10
N ARG A 158 -6.74 -5.97 -10.50
CA ARG A 158 -8.17 -5.70 -10.56
C ARG A 158 -8.70 -5.57 -9.15
N GLU A 159 -9.30 -4.42 -8.85
CA GLU A 159 -9.97 -4.19 -7.58
C GLU A 159 -11.48 -4.05 -7.84
N GLY A 160 -12.27 -4.96 -7.27
CA GLY A 160 -13.73 -4.96 -7.47
C GLY A 160 -14.13 -5.05 -8.94
N GLY A 161 -13.38 -5.82 -9.74
CA GLY A 161 -13.60 -6.00 -11.19
C GLY A 161 -13.03 -4.88 -12.07
N ARG A 162 -12.65 -3.73 -11.49
CA ARG A 162 -12.11 -2.59 -12.27
C ARG A 162 -10.59 -2.71 -12.43
N PRO A 163 -10.06 -2.52 -13.66
CA PRO A 163 -8.63 -2.56 -13.91
C PRO A 163 -7.91 -1.42 -13.18
N GLY A 164 -6.69 -1.69 -12.75
CA GLY A 164 -5.79 -0.74 -12.09
C GLY A 164 -4.37 -1.31 -12.02
N THR A 165 -3.53 -0.61 -11.26
CA THR A 165 -2.14 -0.99 -11.02
C THR A 165 -1.91 -1.07 -9.52
N LEU A 166 -1.47 -2.23 -9.02
CA LEU A 166 -1.02 -2.35 -7.64
C LEU A 166 0.43 -1.91 -7.55
N VAL A 167 0.71 -0.96 -6.67
CA VAL A 167 2.06 -0.71 -6.17
C VAL A 167 2.33 -1.77 -5.12
N ALA A 168 3.12 -2.78 -5.49
CA ALA A 168 3.39 -3.93 -4.63
C ALA A 168 4.35 -3.56 -3.51
N GLN A 169 5.40 -2.79 -3.84
CA GLN A 169 6.38 -2.32 -2.88
C GLN A 169 7.08 -1.07 -3.40
N ILE A 170 7.33 -0.11 -2.52
CA ILE A 170 8.33 0.94 -2.68
C ILE A 170 9.24 0.88 -1.46
N TRP A 171 10.53 1.06 -1.69
CA TRP A 171 11.50 1.24 -0.62
C TRP A 171 12.59 2.19 -1.07
N ILE A 172 13.04 3.05 -0.18
CA ILE A 172 14.13 4.01 -0.38
C ILE A 172 15.04 3.82 0.82
N ASP A 173 16.35 3.69 0.60
CA ASP A 173 17.30 3.44 1.67
C ASP A 173 17.21 4.56 2.73
N PRO A 174 16.88 4.23 3.99
CA PRO A 174 16.75 5.24 5.04
C PRO A 174 18.06 5.96 5.35
N LYS A 175 19.22 5.38 5.00
CA LYS A 175 20.55 5.97 5.18
C LYS A 175 20.89 7.05 4.16
N LEU A 176 20.09 7.21 3.11
CA LEU A 176 20.27 8.33 2.18
C LEU A 176 20.06 9.67 2.89
N PRO A 177 20.88 10.70 2.56
CA PRO A 177 20.65 12.07 3.00
C PRO A 177 19.22 12.55 2.71
N PRO A 178 18.61 13.40 3.57
CA PRO A 178 17.24 13.87 3.40
C PRO A 178 16.94 14.45 2.01
N ALA A 179 17.87 15.21 1.43
CA ALA A 179 17.74 15.76 0.08
C ALA A 179 17.65 14.65 -0.99
N LEU A 180 18.50 13.62 -0.91
CA LEU A 180 18.47 12.47 -1.83
C LEU A 180 17.22 11.62 -1.65
N ARG A 181 16.69 11.47 -0.43
CA ARG A 181 15.39 10.78 -0.21
C ARG A 181 14.22 11.54 -0.84
N ARG A 182 14.25 12.87 -0.79
CA ARG A 182 13.24 13.72 -1.46
C ARG A 182 13.32 13.56 -2.98
N ASP A 183 14.52 13.56 -3.54
CA ASP A 183 14.73 13.35 -4.98
C ASP A 183 14.34 11.92 -5.40
N ALA A 184 14.70 10.90 -4.63
CA ALA A 184 14.30 9.51 -4.82
C ALA A 184 12.77 9.38 -4.89
N LYS A 185 12.07 9.98 -3.93
CA LYS A 185 10.61 10.04 -3.94
C LYS A 185 10.09 10.74 -5.19
N ALA A 186 10.70 11.84 -5.63
CA ALA A 186 10.27 12.55 -6.82
C ALA A 186 10.44 11.72 -8.10
N VAL A 187 11.59 11.05 -8.26
CA VAL A 187 11.87 10.14 -9.39
C VAL A 187 10.83 9.01 -9.43
N ILE A 188 10.59 8.36 -8.29
CA ILE A 188 9.57 7.29 -8.18
C ILE A 188 8.17 7.83 -8.47
N SER A 189 7.81 9.01 -7.91
CA SER A 189 6.49 9.63 -8.14
C SER A 189 6.26 9.96 -9.61
N GLY A 190 7.27 10.53 -10.29
CA GLY A 190 7.22 10.83 -11.72
C GLY A 190 7.09 9.58 -12.57
N TRP A 191 7.82 8.53 -12.22
CA TRP A 191 7.68 7.24 -12.89
C TRP A 191 6.30 6.62 -12.66
N LEU A 192 5.79 6.61 -11.43
CA LEU A 192 4.45 6.11 -11.14
C LEU A 192 3.39 6.87 -11.95
N ARG A 193 3.44 8.21 -11.95
CA ARG A 193 2.51 9.06 -12.71
C ARG A 193 2.49 8.74 -14.21
N LYS A 194 3.64 8.41 -14.80
CA LYS A 194 3.74 7.99 -16.22
C LYS A 194 3.18 6.59 -16.48
N ASN A 195 3.06 5.75 -15.46
CA ASN A 195 2.65 4.34 -15.57
C ASN A 195 1.26 4.05 -15.00
N VAL A 196 0.54 5.06 -14.49
CA VAL A 196 -0.87 4.92 -14.14
C VAL A 196 -1.66 4.71 -15.44
N LYS A 197 -2.37 3.59 -15.55
CA LYS A 197 -3.37 3.40 -16.62
C LYS A 197 -4.68 4.11 -16.26
N SER A 198 -5.41 3.56 -15.29
CA SER A 198 -6.66 4.13 -14.76
C SER A 198 -6.46 4.68 -13.35
N ARG A 199 -5.92 3.84 -12.46
CA ARG A 199 -5.64 4.16 -11.06
C ARG A 199 -4.53 3.29 -10.51
N MET A 200 -3.80 3.82 -9.55
CA MET A 200 -2.87 3.11 -8.70
C MET A 200 -3.49 2.82 -7.33
N ILE A 201 -3.07 1.70 -6.78
CA ILE A 201 -3.58 1.12 -5.54
C ILE A 201 -2.35 0.70 -4.73
N THR A 202 -2.36 0.95 -3.42
CA THR A 202 -1.46 0.30 -2.45
C THR A 202 -2.25 -0.07 -1.19
N GLY A 203 -1.74 -0.99 -0.38
CA GLY A 203 -2.39 -1.41 0.86
C GLY A 203 -1.43 -1.34 2.05
N GLU A 204 -1.72 -0.47 3.00
CA GLU A 204 -0.87 -0.23 4.17
C GLU A 204 -1.56 -0.72 5.44
N HIS A 205 -0.84 -1.34 6.37
CA HIS A 205 -1.39 -1.61 7.69
C HIS A 205 -1.74 -0.30 8.41
N ALA A 206 -2.85 -0.30 9.15
CA ALA A 206 -3.31 0.85 9.91
C ALA A 206 -2.27 1.36 10.93
N LYS A 207 -1.39 0.48 11.41
CA LYS A 207 -0.26 0.84 12.30
C LYS A 207 1.00 1.30 11.57
N SER A 208 1.08 1.16 10.23
CA SER A 208 2.24 1.61 9.44
C SER A 208 2.17 3.11 9.11
N VAL A 209 2.26 3.96 10.15
CA VAL A 209 2.10 5.42 10.01
C VAL A 209 3.10 6.01 9.02
N LYS A 210 4.36 5.55 9.02
CA LYS A 210 5.40 6.04 8.10
C LYS A 210 5.04 5.77 6.64
N SER A 211 4.58 4.56 6.33
CA SER A 211 4.20 4.18 4.97
C SER A 211 2.94 4.93 4.51
N GLN A 212 1.95 5.04 5.38
CA GLN A 212 0.74 5.83 5.10
C GLN A 212 1.07 7.29 4.77
N LYS A 213 1.91 7.94 5.59
CA LYS A 213 2.38 9.31 5.33
C LYS A 213 3.15 9.40 4.01
N PHE A 214 3.98 8.42 3.69
CA PHE A 214 4.70 8.36 2.43
C PHE A 214 3.74 8.41 1.23
N PHE A 215 2.75 7.51 1.18
CA PHE A 215 1.78 7.48 0.07
C PHE A 215 0.84 8.69 0.04
N SER A 216 0.35 9.15 1.19
CA SER A 216 -0.46 10.39 1.28
C SER A 216 0.31 11.59 0.75
N SER A 217 1.61 11.68 1.06
CA SER A 217 2.47 12.75 0.56
C SER A 217 2.80 12.65 -0.93
N MET A 218 2.44 11.53 -1.58
CA MET A 218 2.43 11.36 -3.04
C MET A 218 1.06 11.63 -3.64
N GLY A 219 0.06 12.00 -2.83
CA GLY A 219 -1.30 12.32 -3.27
C GLY A 219 -2.28 11.14 -3.28
N PHE A 220 -1.87 9.96 -2.79
CA PHE A 220 -2.80 8.85 -2.62
C PHE A 220 -3.81 9.16 -1.51
N LYS A 221 -5.05 8.72 -1.71
CA LYS A 221 -6.18 8.94 -0.79
C LYS A 221 -6.65 7.60 -0.24
N ALA A 222 -6.92 7.52 1.06
CA ALA A 222 -7.49 6.33 1.68
C ALA A 222 -8.95 6.19 1.27
N GLY A 223 -9.36 5.05 0.69
CA GLY A 223 -10.75 4.84 0.24
C GLY A 223 -11.37 3.52 0.67
N ARG A 224 -10.58 2.63 1.27
CA ARG A 224 -11.03 1.31 1.70
C ARG A 224 -10.23 0.80 2.89
N CYS A 225 -10.86 0.02 3.74
CA CYS A 225 -10.21 -0.69 4.83
C CYS A 225 -10.60 -2.17 4.80
N SER A 226 -9.63 -3.07 4.75
CA SER A 226 -9.86 -4.51 4.96
C SER A 226 -9.45 -4.91 6.36
N VAL A 227 -10.25 -5.72 7.04
CA VAL A 227 -10.05 -6.14 8.42
C VAL A 227 -10.01 -7.66 8.49
N GLU A 228 -9.00 -8.20 9.18
CA GLU A 228 -8.80 -9.62 9.50
C GLU A 228 -8.88 -9.84 11.01
N ARG A 229 -9.41 -10.98 11.43
CA ARG A 229 -9.23 -11.45 12.81
C ARG A 229 -7.76 -11.78 13.04
N ARG A 230 -7.29 -11.53 14.25
CA ARG A 230 -5.95 -11.91 14.69
C ARG A 230 -5.96 -13.16 15.54
#